data_AF-A0A7S3NI58-F1
#
_entry.id   AF-A0A7S3NI58-F1
#
_cell.length_a   1.000
_cell.length_b   1.000
_cell.length_c   1.000
_cell.angle_alpha   90.00
_cell.angle_beta   90.00
_cell.angle_gamma   90.00
#
_symmetry.space_group_name_H-M   'P 1'
#
loop_
_entity.id
_entity.type
_entity.pdbx_description
1 polymer ?
#
loop_
_entity_poly.entity_id
_entity_poly.type
_entity_poly.pdbx_seq_one_letter_code
_entity_poly.pdbx_strand_id
1 'polypeptide(L)'
;MRRLCLFLLSLVVFGIDEEKTCSNENCRIKLTYFDVKARAEPIRIALRRANLNFIDERLSYESWIGGIKEQTPSGSLPVLEINGKTYTQSVAIARWAAKQSDLYPQDALEALAADEIMDVVQEILTKAPSPSDLTEKERLRKEYATGFMKKKMNFLASKIVGPFILGSQICIADLVLYFFLLDMLRSGNFDFIQANYVDAFPPLVVLESAISSSSILLT
;
A
#
# COMPACT_ATOMS: atom_id res chain seq x y z
N MET A 1 12.98 11.40 69.22
CA MET A 1 13.73 11.98 68.08
C MET A 1 14.34 10.87 67.23
N ARG A 2 13.61 10.38 66.22
CA ARG A 2 14.19 9.63 65.08
C ARG A 2 13.42 10.10 63.84
N ARG A 3 14.17 10.63 62.88
CA ARG A 3 13.68 11.34 61.70
C ARG A 3 12.94 10.37 60.77
N LEU A 4 11.71 10.73 60.43
CA LEU A 4 10.91 10.13 59.37
C LEU A 4 11.52 10.59 58.04
N CYS A 5 12.09 9.65 57.28
CA CYS A 5 12.62 9.93 55.95
C CYS A 5 11.44 9.81 54.97
N LEU A 6 10.80 10.93 54.63
CA LEU A 6 9.83 10.99 53.54
C LEU A 6 10.60 10.89 52.21
N PHE A 7 10.49 9.74 51.54
CA PHE A 7 10.77 9.63 50.12
C PHE A 7 9.61 10.27 49.36
N LEU A 8 9.84 11.47 48.84
CA LEU A 8 9.00 12.09 47.81
C LEU A 8 9.13 11.24 46.53
N LEU A 9 8.15 10.38 46.26
CA LEU A 9 7.94 9.84 44.92
C LEU A 9 7.53 11.03 44.02
N SER A 10 8.48 11.62 43.30
CA SER A 10 8.15 12.41 42.14
C SER A 10 7.62 11.44 41.08
N LEU A 11 6.30 11.36 40.92
CA LEU A 11 5.71 10.85 39.69
C LEU A 11 6.21 11.75 38.56
N VAL A 12 7.27 11.32 37.88
CA VAL A 12 7.54 11.74 36.52
C VAL A 12 6.45 11.08 35.70
N VAL A 13 5.31 11.77 35.57
CA VAL A 13 4.41 11.53 34.46
C VAL A 13 5.24 11.87 33.24
N PHE A 14 5.78 10.85 32.58
CA PHE A 14 6.26 10.99 31.22
C PHE A 14 5.08 11.53 30.43
N GLY A 15 5.13 12.83 30.12
CA GLY A 15 4.32 13.42 29.07
C GLY A 15 4.65 12.64 27.82
N ILE A 16 3.78 11.69 27.48
CA ILE A 16 3.64 11.22 26.12
C ILE A 16 3.17 12.48 25.40
N ASP A 17 4.04 13.10 24.62
CA ASP A 17 3.65 14.19 23.74
C ASP A 17 2.41 13.73 22.96
N GLU A 18 1.27 14.39 23.15
CA GLU A 18 0.05 14.21 22.33
C GLU A 18 0.25 14.66 20.86
N GLU A 19 1.49 14.92 20.43
CA GLU A 19 1.78 15.51 19.11
C GLU A 19 2.25 14.46 18.09
N LYS A 20 1.35 14.11 17.16
CA LYS A 20 1.55 13.94 15.68
C LYS A 20 0.58 12.95 15.01
N THR A 21 -0.62 12.74 15.53
CA THR A 21 -1.67 12.02 14.79
C THR A 21 -2.55 13.00 14.02
N CYS A 22 -2.79 12.75 12.73
CA CYS A 22 -3.78 13.53 12.00
C CYS A 22 -5.18 13.14 12.46
N SER A 23 -6.00 14.13 12.84
CA SER A 23 -7.42 13.96 13.14
C SER A 23 -8.27 14.76 12.14
N ASN A 24 -9.57 14.47 12.08
CA ASN A 24 -10.53 15.14 11.19
C ASN A 24 -10.58 16.67 11.32
N GLU A 25 -10.24 17.19 12.50
CA GLU A 25 -10.35 18.62 12.80
C GLU A 25 -9.05 19.37 12.54
N ASN A 26 -7.91 18.67 12.47
CA ASN A 26 -6.57 19.30 12.49
C ASN A 26 -5.69 19.00 11.26
N CYS A 27 -6.12 18.11 10.35
CA CYS A 27 -5.36 17.80 9.13
C CYS A 27 -6.16 18.01 7.85
N ARG A 28 -5.66 18.90 6.98
CA ARG A 28 -6.11 18.99 5.59
C ARG A 28 -5.34 17.96 4.76
N ILE A 29 -6.03 16.88 4.38
CA ILE A 29 -5.48 15.79 3.59
C ILE A 29 -6.01 15.88 2.16
N LYS A 30 -5.13 15.77 1.17
CA LYS A 30 -5.48 15.61 -0.25
C LYS A 30 -4.67 14.47 -0.85
N LEU A 31 -5.34 13.52 -1.47
CA LEU A 31 -4.73 12.44 -2.24
C LEU A 31 -4.98 12.71 -3.73
N THR A 32 -3.91 12.87 -4.49
CA THR A 32 -3.97 13.08 -5.94
C THR A 32 -3.56 11.80 -6.67
N TYR A 33 -4.45 11.27 -7.52
CA TYR A 33 -4.19 10.11 -8.35
C TYR A 33 -5.05 10.10 -9.62
N PHE A 34 -4.85 9.14 -10.52
CA PHE A 34 -5.77 8.91 -11.63
C PHE A 34 -7.15 8.43 -11.12
N ASP A 35 -8.18 8.61 -11.95
CA ASP A 35 -9.54 8.08 -11.71
C ASP A 35 -9.63 6.55 -11.92
N VAL A 36 -8.76 5.82 -11.24
CA VAL A 36 -8.73 4.36 -11.15
C VAL A 36 -8.37 3.96 -9.72
N LYS A 37 -8.56 2.68 -9.39
CA LYS A 37 -8.19 2.10 -8.08
C LYS A 37 -6.66 2.03 -7.94
N ALA A 38 -6.06 1.00 -8.55
CA ALA A 38 -4.62 0.76 -8.65
C ALA A 38 -3.84 1.19 -7.39
N ARG A 39 -2.81 2.02 -7.54
CA ARG A 39 -1.88 2.35 -6.44
C ARG A 39 -2.48 3.24 -5.35
N ALA A 40 -3.59 3.91 -5.61
CA ALA A 40 -4.24 4.78 -4.64
C ALA A 40 -5.27 4.06 -3.78
N GLU A 41 -5.83 2.93 -4.24
CA GLU A 41 -6.94 2.30 -3.54
C GLU A 41 -6.61 1.81 -2.12
N PRO A 42 -5.44 1.19 -1.85
CA PRO A 42 -5.06 0.86 -0.47
C PRO A 42 -4.99 2.09 0.43
N ILE A 43 -4.55 3.23 -0.11
CA ILE A 43 -4.46 4.51 0.61
C ILE A 43 -5.88 5.02 0.91
N ARG A 44 -6.77 5.03 -0.08
CA ARG A 44 -8.16 5.47 0.09
C ARG A 44 -8.89 4.62 1.13
N ILE A 45 -8.77 3.30 1.06
CA ILE A 45 -9.35 2.38 2.04
C ILE A 45 -8.82 2.67 3.44
N ALA A 46 -7.50 2.81 3.60
CA ALA A 46 -6.89 3.08 4.91
C ALA A 46 -7.32 4.43 5.49
N LEU A 47 -7.41 5.49 4.68
CA LEU A 47 -7.90 6.80 5.12
C LEU A 47 -9.37 6.73 5.57
N ARG A 48 -10.24 6.05 4.81
CA ARG A 48 -11.63 5.88 5.22
C ARG A 48 -11.76 4.99 6.46
N ARG A 49 -10.97 3.92 6.57
CA ARG A 49 -10.90 3.06 7.75
C ARG A 49 -10.45 3.82 9.01
N ALA A 50 -9.57 4.80 8.85
CA ALA A 50 -9.16 5.73 9.90
C ALA A 50 -10.22 6.80 10.23
N ASN A 51 -11.35 6.81 9.52
CA ASN A 51 -12.36 7.87 9.53
C ASN A 51 -11.78 9.25 9.23
N LEU A 52 -10.73 9.35 8.39
CA LEU A 52 -10.12 10.62 8.02
C LEU A 52 -10.80 11.24 6.80
N ASN A 53 -11.25 12.48 6.93
CA ASN A 53 -11.72 13.29 5.82
C ASN A 53 -10.53 13.69 4.93
N PHE A 54 -10.65 13.44 3.64
CA PHE A 54 -9.64 13.83 2.66
C PHE A 54 -10.27 14.22 1.32
N ILE A 55 -9.56 15.06 0.57
CA ILE A 55 -9.89 15.38 -0.81
C ILE A 55 -9.29 14.29 -1.71
N ASP A 56 -10.12 13.51 -2.41
CA ASP A 56 -9.70 12.55 -3.44
C ASP A 56 -9.65 13.26 -4.80
N GLU A 57 -8.51 13.89 -5.10
CA GLU A 57 -8.29 14.61 -6.36
C GLU A 57 -7.97 13.61 -7.47
N ARG A 58 -8.92 13.44 -8.39
CA ARG A 58 -8.83 12.49 -9.50
C ARG A 58 -8.48 13.19 -10.79
N LEU A 59 -7.35 12.80 -11.38
CA LEU A 59 -6.82 13.36 -12.61
C LEU A 59 -7.15 12.49 -13.82
N SER A 60 -7.35 13.14 -14.97
CA SER A 60 -7.36 12.47 -16.27
C SER A 60 -5.92 12.29 -16.77
N TYR A 61 -5.73 11.37 -17.73
CA TYR A 61 -4.41 11.18 -18.33
C TYR A 61 -3.98 12.40 -19.15
N GLU A 62 -4.91 13.08 -19.79
CA GLU A 62 -4.66 14.30 -20.59
C GLU A 62 -4.17 15.45 -19.72
N SER A 63 -4.79 15.69 -18.56
CA SER A 63 -4.33 16.75 -17.65
C SER A 63 -2.96 16.40 -17.05
N TRP A 64 -2.71 15.11 -16.81
CA TRP A 64 -1.41 14.63 -16.34
C TRP A 64 -0.27 14.93 -17.32
N ILE A 65 -0.42 14.55 -18.59
CA ILE A 65 0.60 14.82 -19.63
C ILE A 65 0.61 16.28 -20.07
N GLY A 66 -0.46 17.04 -19.79
CA GLY A 66 -0.61 18.45 -20.14
C GLY A 66 0.10 19.44 -19.21
N GLY A 67 0.92 18.97 -18.27
CA GLY A 67 1.78 19.82 -17.44
C GLY A 67 1.74 19.54 -15.94
N ILE A 68 0.81 18.71 -15.44
CA ILE A 68 0.76 18.37 -14.00
C ILE A 68 1.94 17.48 -13.61
N LYS A 69 2.36 16.57 -14.49
CA LYS A 69 3.49 15.66 -14.22
C LYS A 69 4.74 16.40 -13.77
N GLU A 70 5.11 17.45 -14.50
CA GLU A 70 6.28 18.29 -14.26
C GLU A 70 6.20 19.07 -12.94
N GLN A 71 4.98 19.30 -12.44
CA GLN A 71 4.72 19.99 -11.17
C GLN A 71 4.76 19.04 -9.97
N THR A 72 4.65 17.72 -10.18
CA THR A 72 4.73 16.77 -9.07
C THR A 72 6.15 16.62 -8.55
N PRO A 73 6.37 16.55 -7.22
CA PRO A 73 7.73 16.54 -6.64
C PRO A 73 8.64 15.41 -7.14
N SER A 74 8.06 14.28 -7.56
CA SER A 74 8.80 13.10 -8.02
C SER A 74 8.56 12.74 -9.49
N GLY A 75 7.76 13.51 -10.22
CA GLY A 75 7.32 13.16 -11.58
C GLY A 75 6.39 11.93 -11.63
N SER A 76 5.76 11.56 -10.50
CA SER A 76 4.94 10.37 -10.37
C SER A 76 3.74 10.57 -9.43
N LEU A 77 2.73 9.72 -9.61
CA LEU A 77 1.54 9.61 -8.76
C LEU A 77 1.53 8.25 -8.03
N PRO A 78 0.89 8.13 -6.85
CA PRO A 78 0.13 9.15 -6.13
C PRO A 78 0.99 10.19 -5.42
N VAL A 79 0.37 11.34 -5.15
CA VAL A 79 0.88 12.39 -4.27
C VAL A 79 -0.09 12.55 -3.10
N LEU A 80 0.43 12.52 -1.88
CA LEU A 80 -0.33 12.85 -0.68
C LEU A 80 0.12 14.21 -0.16
N GLU A 81 -0.81 15.13 0.05
CA GLU A 81 -0.58 16.41 0.71
C GLU A 81 -1.23 16.40 2.09
N ILE A 82 -0.44 16.72 3.13
CA ILE A 82 -0.90 16.88 4.50
C ILE A 82 -0.47 18.25 4.98
N ASN A 83 -1.42 19.13 5.29
CA ASN A 83 -1.16 20.47 5.81
C ASN A 83 -0.15 21.26 4.94
N GLY A 84 -0.31 21.17 3.62
CA GLY A 84 0.54 21.85 2.62
C GLY A 84 1.90 21.18 2.36
N LYS A 85 2.25 20.11 3.08
CA LYS A 85 3.47 19.32 2.80
C LYS A 85 3.14 18.11 1.94
N THR A 86 3.92 17.93 0.87
CA THR A 86 3.74 16.84 -0.10
C THR A 86 4.62 15.64 0.20
N TYR A 87 4.06 14.46 -0.04
CA TYR A 87 4.69 13.15 0.10
C TYR A 87 4.42 12.33 -1.15
N THR A 88 5.40 11.52 -1.54
CA THR A 88 5.34 10.65 -2.72
C THR A 88 5.71 9.22 -2.31
N GLN A 89 5.75 8.29 -3.27
CA GLN A 89 5.94 6.85 -3.07
C GLN A 89 4.71 6.14 -2.50
N SER A 90 3.96 5.48 -3.40
CA SER A 90 2.70 4.79 -3.08
C SER A 90 2.77 3.87 -1.86
N VAL A 91 3.81 3.04 -1.71
CA VAL A 91 3.98 2.14 -0.55
C VAL A 91 4.22 2.92 0.74
N ALA A 92 5.03 3.97 0.73
CA ALA A 92 5.28 4.79 1.91
C ALA A 92 4.00 5.51 2.37
N ILE A 93 3.22 6.02 1.42
CA ILE A 93 1.94 6.66 1.68
C ILE A 93 0.92 5.65 2.23
N ALA A 94 0.81 4.47 1.62
CA ALA A 94 -0.08 3.39 2.07
C ALA A 94 0.25 2.97 3.51
N ARG A 95 1.54 2.79 3.82
CA ARG A 95 2.02 2.51 5.18
C ARG A 95 1.61 3.59 6.17
N TRP A 96 1.82 4.86 5.84
CA TRP A 96 1.44 5.96 6.73
C TRP A 96 -0.08 6.00 6.96
N ALA A 97 -0.88 5.87 5.90
CA ALA A 97 -2.34 5.86 6.00
C ALA A 97 -2.84 4.68 6.84
N ALA A 98 -2.26 3.50 6.65
CA ALA A 98 -2.57 2.32 7.44
C ALA A 98 -2.26 2.50 8.93
N LYS A 99 -1.17 3.22 9.27
CA LYS A 99 -0.84 3.58 10.66
C LYS A 99 -1.83 4.54 11.32
N GLN A 100 -2.66 5.24 10.54
CA GLN A 100 -3.78 6.02 11.08
C GLN A 100 -5.02 5.16 11.34
N SER A 101 -4.99 3.88 10.96
CA SER A 101 -6.07 2.91 11.09
C SER A 101 -5.59 1.66 11.82
N ASP A 102 -6.42 0.61 11.83
CA ASP A 102 -6.06 -0.73 12.34
C ASP A 102 -5.43 -1.65 11.28
N LEU A 103 -5.16 -1.15 10.06
CA LEU A 103 -4.61 -1.95 8.96
C LEU A 103 -3.09 -2.13 9.00
N TYR A 104 -2.38 -1.40 9.86
CA TYR A 104 -0.94 -1.60 10.06
C TYR A 104 -0.69 -2.46 11.31
N PRO A 105 0.08 -3.57 11.21
CA PRO A 105 0.33 -4.44 12.36
C PRO A 105 1.07 -3.70 13.48
N GLN A 106 0.71 -4.00 14.73
CA GLN A 106 1.36 -3.43 15.92
C GLN A 106 2.54 -4.28 16.39
N ASP A 107 2.49 -5.61 16.18
CA ASP A 107 3.65 -6.46 16.43
C ASP A 107 4.77 -6.14 15.43
N ALA A 108 6.00 -6.02 15.94
CA ALA A 108 7.13 -5.58 15.14
C ALA A 108 7.52 -6.59 14.05
N LEU A 109 7.35 -7.89 14.30
CA LEU A 109 7.67 -8.93 13.33
C LEU A 109 6.56 -9.08 12.28
N GLU A 110 5.30 -8.92 12.67
CA GLU A 110 4.18 -8.84 11.72
C GLU A 110 4.29 -7.60 10.82
N ALA A 111 4.67 -6.45 11.38
CA ALA A 111 4.92 -5.23 10.61
C ALA A 111 6.07 -5.42 9.62
N LEU A 112 7.15 -6.08 10.04
CA LEU A 112 8.27 -6.44 9.15
C LEU A 112 7.81 -7.37 8.02
N ALA A 113 6.99 -8.37 8.31
CA ALA A 113 6.45 -9.28 7.30
C ALA A 113 5.54 -8.54 6.30
N ALA A 114 4.68 -7.62 6.78
CA ALA A 114 3.85 -6.79 5.92
C ALA A 114 4.70 -5.88 5.01
N ASP A 115 5.73 -5.26 5.56
CA ASP A 115 6.66 -4.41 4.79
C ASP A 115 7.43 -5.20 3.73
N GLU A 116 7.91 -6.42 4.05
CA GLU A 116 8.57 -7.31 3.11
C GLU A 116 7.69 -7.61 1.89
N ILE A 117 6.40 -7.88 2.11
CA ILE A 117 5.45 -8.14 1.02
C ILE A 117 5.24 -6.91 0.14
N MET A 118 5.01 -5.74 0.74
CA MET A 118 4.80 -4.51 -0.02
C MET A 118 6.02 -4.16 -0.88
N ASP A 119 7.23 -4.34 -0.35
CA ASP A 119 8.47 -4.06 -1.07
C ASP A 119 8.72 -5.08 -2.20
N VAL A 120 8.40 -6.36 -2.00
CA VAL A 120 8.46 -7.37 -3.07
C VAL A 120 7.46 -7.07 -4.19
N VAL A 121 6.24 -6.64 -3.87
CA VAL A 121 5.25 -6.20 -4.86
C VAL A 121 5.78 -5.01 -5.65
N GLN A 122 6.37 -4.02 -4.97
CA GLN A 122 6.98 -2.86 -5.63
C GLN A 122 8.17 -3.28 -6.53
N GLU A 123 8.99 -4.23 -6.09
CA GLU A 123 10.10 -4.77 -6.87
C GLU A 123 9.61 -5.46 -8.16
N ILE A 124 8.53 -6.25 -8.10
CA ILE A 124 7.91 -6.88 -9.29
C ILE A 124 7.47 -5.80 -10.30
N LEU A 125 6.89 -4.71 -9.83
CA LEU A 125 6.35 -3.69 -10.73
C LEU A 125 7.45 -2.80 -11.32
N THR A 126 8.48 -2.47 -10.55
CA THR A 126 9.59 -1.61 -10.98
C THR A 126 10.59 -2.31 -11.90
N LYS A 127 10.75 -3.62 -11.78
CA LYS A 127 11.63 -4.42 -12.63
C LYS A 127 10.95 -4.98 -13.88
N ALA A 128 9.66 -4.71 -14.07
CA ALA A 128 8.93 -5.15 -15.25
C ALA A 128 9.53 -4.50 -16.52
N PRO A 129 9.90 -5.28 -17.55
CA PRO A 129 10.45 -4.72 -18.78
C PRO A 129 9.36 -3.94 -19.53
N SER A 130 9.75 -2.76 -20.02
CA SER A 130 8.87 -1.86 -20.77
C SER A 130 9.61 -1.10 -21.88
N PRO A 131 10.29 -1.78 -22.82
CA PRO A 131 10.84 -1.10 -24.00
C PRO A 131 9.70 -0.57 -24.89
N SER A 132 10.03 0.39 -25.75
CA SER A 132 9.07 0.98 -26.70
C SER A 132 8.66 0.03 -27.81
N ASP A 133 9.56 -0.86 -28.26
CA ASP A 133 9.25 -1.86 -29.29
C ASP A 133 8.35 -2.96 -28.74
N LEU A 134 7.20 -3.18 -29.37
CA LEU A 134 6.18 -4.12 -28.87
C LEU A 134 6.61 -5.58 -28.98
N THR A 135 7.38 -5.94 -30.01
CA THR A 135 7.87 -7.32 -30.21
C THR A 135 8.87 -7.69 -29.12
N GLU A 136 9.81 -6.79 -28.86
CA GLU A 136 10.80 -6.96 -27.79
C GLU A 136 10.16 -6.89 -26.41
N LYS A 137 9.16 -6.01 -26.22
CA LYS A 137 8.37 -5.93 -24.97
C LYS A 137 7.66 -7.25 -24.70
N GLU A 138 7.03 -7.85 -25.70
CA GLU A 138 6.39 -9.16 -25.59
C GLU A 138 7.40 -10.25 -25.19
N ARG A 139 8.53 -10.33 -25.90
CA ARG A 139 9.59 -11.31 -25.63
C ARG A 139 10.12 -11.18 -24.20
N LEU A 140 10.52 -9.98 -23.79
CA LEU A 140 11.07 -9.71 -22.47
C LEU A 140 10.04 -9.94 -21.35
N ARG A 141 8.76 -9.61 -21.56
CA ARG A 141 7.72 -9.85 -20.55
C ARG A 141 7.42 -11.34 -20.38
N LYS A 142 7.43 -12.13 -21.44
CA LYS A 142 7.29 -13.60 -21.35
C LYS A 142 8.47 -14.24 -20.58
N GLU A 143 9.70 -13.79 -20.85
CA GLU A 143 10.89 -14.21 -20.11
C GLU A 143 10.82 -13.78 -18.64
N TYR A 144 10.44 -12.52 -18.39
CA TYR A 144 10.25 -11.97 -17.06
C TYR A 144 9.20 -12.75 -16.25
N ALA A 145 8.07 -13.07 -16.88
CA ALA A 145 6.98 -13.81 -16.27
C ALA A 145 7.42 -15.20 -15.85
N THR A 146 8.08 -15.95 -16.74
CA THR A 146 8.53 -17.33 -16.46
C THR A 146 9.74 -17.41 -15.52
N GLY A 147 10.53 -16.34 -15.43
CA GLY A 147 11.72 -16.23 -14.57
C GLY A 147 11.46 -15.41 -13.29
N PHE A 148 11.87 -14.13 -13.32
CA PHE A 148 11.90 -13.27 -12.14
C PHE A 148 10.54 -13.14 -11.45
N MET A 149 9.48 -12.85 -12.21
CA MET A 149 8.14 -12.66 -11.67
C MET A 149 7.63 -13.96 -11.03
N LYS A 150 7.75 -15.11 -11.70
CA LYS A 150 7.36 -16.41 -11.12
C LYS A 150 8.09 -16.70 -9.81
N LYS A 151 9.38 -16.42 -9.71
CA LYS A 151 10.15 -16.58 -8.46
C LYS A 151 9.57 -15.72 -7.33
N LYS A 152 9.25 -14.46 -7.61
CA LYS A 152 8.67 -13.54 -6.62
C LYS A 152 7.22 -13.89 -6.27
N MET A 153 6.42 -14.31 -7.23
CA MET A 153 5.04 -14.77 -7.00
C MET A 153 5.00 -16.03 -6.12
N ASN A 154 5.91 -16.98 -6.33
CA ASN A 154 6.08 -18.13 -5.43
C ASN A 154 6.45 -17.70 -4.01
N PHE A 155 7.36 -16.73 -3.88
CA PHE A 155 7.74 -16.19 -2.58
C PHE A 155 6.55 -15.52 -1.87
N LEU A 156 5.80 -14.65 -2.57
CA LEU A 156 4.59 -14.01 -2.04
C LEU A 156 3.57 -15.07 -1.61
N ALA A 157 3.31 -16.08 -2.45
CA ALA A 157 2.41 -17.17 -2.13
C ALA A 157 2.86 -17.97 -0.89
N SER A 158 4.16 -18.19 -0.71
CA SER A 158 4.69 -18.92 0.47
C SER A 158 4.56 -18.17 1.79
N LYS A 159 4.27 -16.86 1.74
CA LYS A 159 4.14 -16.00 2.92
C LYS A 159 2.70 -15.85 3.38
N ILE A 160 1.72 -16.35 2.62
CA ILE A 160 0.31 -16.31 2.99
C ILE A 160 0.03 -17.45 3.96
N VAL A 161 -0.37 -17.10 5.19
CA VAL A 161 -0.58 -18.06 6.29
C VAL A 161 -2.04 -18.48 6.42
N GLY A 162 -2.99 -17.65 5.97
CA GLY A 162 -4.43 -17.93 6.03
C GLY A 162 -5.17 -17.30 4.85
N PRO A 163 -6.42 -16.83 5.02
CA PRO A 163 -7.07 -16.02 3.98
C PRO A 163 -6.31 -14.71 3.68
N PHE A 164 -5.47 -14.24 4.61
CA PHE A 164 -4.60 -13.07 4.47
C PHE A 164 -3.15 -13.42 4.85
N ILE A 165 -2.23 -12.49 4.62
CA ILE A 165 -0.79 -12.64 4.92
C ILE A 165 -0.56 -12.98 6.39
N LEU A 166 -1.25 -12.30 7.30
CA LEU A 166 -1.11 -12.47 8.75
C LEU A 166 -2.15 -13.44 9.34
N GLY A 167 -2.64 -14.38 8.54
CA GLY A 167 -3.64 -15.35 8.95
C GLY A 167 -5.07 -14.83 8.71
N SER A 168 -5.82 -14.55 9.77
CA SER A 168 -7.25 -14.21 9.69
C SER A 168 -7.55 -12.71 9.59
N GLN A 169 -6.58 -11.85 9.91
CA GLN A 169 -6.75 -10.40 9.87
C GLN A 169 -6.17 -9.83 8.58
N ILE A 170 -6.96 -8.98 7.92
CA ILE A 170 -6.50 -8.20 6.77
C ILE A 170 -5.59 -7.06 7.24
N CYS A 171 -4.49 -6.84 6.54
CA CYS A 171 -3.59 -5.72 6.76
C CYS A 171 -3.30 -4.96 5.45
N ILE A 172 -2.55 -3.87 5.56
CA ILE A 172 -2.22 -3.03 4.40
C ILE A 172 -1.46 -3.78 3.30
N ALA A 173 -0.66 -4.78 3.66
CA ALA A 173 0.10 -5.58 2.69
C ALA A 173 -0.82 -6.42 1.79
N ASP A 174 -1.96 -6.91 2.32
CA ASP A 174 -2.95 -7.64 1.53
C ASP A 174 -3.58 -6.72 0.47
N LEU A 175 -3.94 -5.50 0.87
CA LEU A 175 -4.52 -4.50 -0.03
C LEU A 175 -3.50 -4.04 -1.08
N VAL A 176 -2.24 -3.82 -0.70
CA VAL A 176 -1.17 -3.46 -1.65
C VAL A 176 -0.94 -4.59 -2.65
N LEU A 177 -0.80 -5.84 -2.18
CA LEU A 177 -0.63 -7.00 -3.05
C LEU A 177 -1.79 -7.12 -4.05
N TYR A 178 -3.03 -7.00 -3.55
CA TYR A 178 -4.20 -7.09 -4.39
C TYR A 178 -4.29 -5.96 -5.42
N PHE A 179 -4.35 -4.70 -4.99
CA PHE A 179 -4.62 -3.57 -5.88
C PHE A 179 -3.43 -3.17 -6.75
N PHE A 180 -2.18 -3.40 -6.31
CA PHE A 180 -1.03 -3.02 -7.12
C PHE A 180 -0.68 -4.07 -8.17
N LEU A 181 -0.95 -5.35 -7.87
CA LEU A 181 -0.44 -6.47 -8.67
C LEU A 181 -1.53 -7.43 -9.13
N LEU A 182 -2.30 -8.03 -8.22
CA LEU A 182 -3.25 -9.08 -8.60
C LEU A 182 -4.36 -8.52 -9.50
N ASP A 183 -4.98 -7.42 -9.10
CA ASP A 183 -6.03 -6.74 -9.88
C ASP A 183 -5.51 -6.26 -11.25
N MET A 184 -4.25 -5.77 -11.32
CA MET A 184 -3.60 -5.38 -12.57
C MET A 184 -3.45 -6.58 -13.51
N LEU A 185 -3.03 -7.74 -12.99
CA LEU A 185 -2.89 -8.97 -13.77
C LEU A 185 -4.26 -9.47 -14.22
N ARG A 186 -5.25 -9.55 -13.33
CA ARG A 186 -6.61 -10.01 -13.64
C ARG A 186 -7.31 -9.15 -14.67
N SER A 187 -7.11 -7.84 -14.60
CA SER A 187 -7.71 -6.89 -15.53
C SER A 187 -7.02 -6.87 -16.90
N GLY A 188 -5.96 -7.66 -17.11
CA GLY A 188 -5.19 -7.66 -18.36
C GLY A 188 -4.35 -6.40 -18.57
N ASN A 189 -4.20 -5.57 -17.54
CA ASN A 189 -3.45 -4.30 -17.59
C ASN A 189 -1.93 -4.50 -17.50
N PHE A 190 -1.47 -5.75 -17.54
CA PHE A 190 -0.06 -6.11 -17.69
C PHE A 190 0.15 -6.73 -19.08
N ASP A 191 0.42 -5.90 -20.09
CA ASP A 191 0.52 -6.36 -21.50
C ASP A 191 1.37 -7.62 -21.66
N PHE A 192 0.92 -8.50 -22.56
CA PHE A 192 1.55 -9.78 -22.93
C PHE A 192 1.55 -10.87 -21.84
N ILE A 193 0.98 -10.60 -20.67
CA ILE A 193 0.75 -11.59 -19.62
C ILE A 193 -0.74 -11.92 -19.56
N GLN A 194 -1.08 -13.21 -19.55
CA GLN A 194 -2.48 -13.64 -19.53
C GLN A 194 -3.12 -13.36 -18.17
N ALA A 195 -4.40 -13.00 -18.16
CA ALA A 195 -5.14 -12.66 -16.94
C ALA A 195 -5.29 -13.82 -15.95
N ASN A 196 -5.19 -15.07 -16.43
CA ASN A 196 -5.19 -16.27 -15.61
C ASN A 196 -3.82 -16.60 -14.99
N TYR A 197 -2.79 -15.76 -15.17
CA TYR A 197 -1.44 -16.02 -14.66
C TYR A 197 -1.42 -16.25 -13.13
N VAL A 198 -2.29 -15.56 -12.39
CA VAL A 198 -2.43 -15.69 -10.93
C VAL A 198 -2.93 -17.08 -10.52
N ASP A 199 -3.66 -17.79 -11.39
CA ASP A 199 -4.25 -19.11 -11.08
C ASP A 199 -3.19 -20.19 -10.84
N ALA A 200 -1.95 -19.97 -11.30
CA ALA A 200 -0.82 -20.84 -11.01
C ALA A 200 -0.34 -20.77 -9.54
N PHE A 201 -0.89 -19.85 -8.74
CA PHE A 201 -0.47 -19.58 -7.36
C PHE A 201 -1.69 -19.60 -6.41
N PRO A 202 -2.19 -20.80 -6.01
CA PRO A 202 -3.44 -20.92 -5.26
C PRO A 202 -3.56 -20.05 -4.00
N PRO A 203 -2.51 -19.84 -3.17
CA PRO A 203 -2.61 -18.93 -2.02
C PRO A 203 -2.97 -17.49 -2.39
N LEU A 204 -2.49 -16.99 -3.54
CA LEU A 204 -2.82 -15.65 -4.02
C LEU A 204 -4.29 -15.55 -4.47
N VAL A 205 -4.83 -16.62 -5.06
CA VAL A 205 -6.25 -16.71 -5.44
C VAL A 205 -7.16 -16.71 -4.20
N VAL A 206 -6.74 -17.41 -3.14
CA VAL A 206 -7.46 -17.41 -1.84
C VAL A 206 -7.48 -16.01 -1.25
N LEU A 207 -6.34 -15.32 -1.22
CA LEU A 207 -6.24 -13.94 -0.72
C LEU A 207 -7.10 -12.97 -1.53
N GLU A 208 -7.05 -13.06 -2.86
CA GLU A 208 -7.92 -12.28 -3.76
C GLU A 208 -9.41 -12.49 -3.45
N SER A 209 -9.82 -13.74 -3.25
CA SER A 209 -11.21 -14.09 -2.94
C SER A 209 -11.65 -13.57 -1.57
N ALA A 210 -10.75 -13.63 -0.59
CA ALA A 210 -10.98 -13.13 0.76
C ALA A 210 -11.15 -11.60 0.78
N ILE A 211 -10.30 -10.86 0.06
CA ILE A 211 -10.42 -9.40 -0.06
C ILE A 211 -11.70 -9.01 -0.80
N SER A 212 -12.00 -9.67 -1.92
CA SER A 212 -13.19 -9.37 -2.74
C SER A 212 -14.50 -9.59 -1.98
N SER A 213 -14.50 -10.49 -0.99
CA SER A 213 -15.65 -10.79 -0.15
C SER A 213 -15.67 -9.98 1.15
N SER A 214 -14.62 -9.20 1.43
CA SER A 214 -14.47 -8.46 2.68
C SER A 214 -15.25 -7.15 2.66
N SER A 215 -15.87 -6.81 3.80
CA SER A 215 -16.53 -5.52 4.00
C SER A 215 -15.56 -4.33 3.97
N ILE A 216 -14.25 -4.56 3.99
CA ILE A 216 -13.23 -3.51 3.89
C ILE A 216 -13.33 -2.72 2.58
N LEU A 217 -13.93 -3.29 1.53
CA LEU A 217 -14.13 -2.59 0.27
C LEU A 217 -15.31 -1.60 0.33
N LEU A 218 -16.12 -1.67 1.39
CA LEU A 218 -17.26 -0.79 1.63
C LEU A 218 -16.95 0.33 2.64
N THR A 219 -15.79 0.27 3.31
CA THR A 219 -15.29 1.37 4.14
C THR A 219 -14.81 2.50 3.28
#